data_AF-A0A8C7V799-F1
#
_entry.id   AF-A0A8C7V799-F1
#
_cell.length_a   1.000
_cell.length_b   1.000
_cell.length_c   1.000
_cell.angle_alpha   90.00
_cell.angle_beta   90.00
_cell.angle_gamma   90.00
#
_symmetry.space_group_name_H-M   'P 1'
#
loop_
_entity.id
_entity.type
_entity.pdbx_description
1 polymer ?
#
loop_
_entity_poly.entity_id
_entity_poly.type
_entity_poly.pdbx_seq_one_letter_code
_entity_poly.pdbx_strand_id
1 'polypeptide(L)'
;DWKVGLSIPFKANLMLAGSHSKVAGYSMEKTKSDKFSFTTQGLSCEYYSYRVSKAPTLQNDFLESVKQLPKTYNPQSKDNYYHLIDTFGTHYITKVKMGGKVKAVTSIRECEAHLDGIELNEVEMCLRVEASGTIKGITISSEVQHCQGKKDKSGRKITFSSYFNDRFMEVRGGQTTEPDLIFSASTNPSAYKDWLNSVPQNPDTLSYSLDSLHDLFPKSDPMRENLRSAITHYILEKGLLKNCTDPCQAGIKSNSREPCVCHCHNNPAVTPDCCPSKRGMARVIITVLGGSNLYGDDFTATDAYVKVFTGKQVFRTDIIDNDDFPQWNMKLDL
;
A
#
# COMPACT_ATOMS: atom_id res chain seq x y z
N ASP A 1 8.98 21.82 9.47
CA ASP A 1 9.61 20.89 8.52
C ASP A 1 10.73 20.19 9.27
N TRP A 2 10.72 18.87 9.38
CA TRP A 2 11.69 18.10 10.18
C TRP A 2 13.08 18.03 9.53
N LYS A 3 13.19 18.35 8.24
CA LYS A 3 14.48 18.28 7.51
C LYS A 3 15.37 19.49 7.75
N VAL A 4 14.84 20.54 8.39
CA VAL A 4 15.56 21.80 8.60
C VAL A 4 16.86 21.56 9.36
N GLY A 5 17.95 22.15 8.88
CA GLY A 5 19.28 21.96 9.46
C GLY A 5 19.96 20.64 9.08
N LEU A 6 19.25 19.65 8.54
CA LEU A 6 19.83 18.38 8.10
C LEU A 6 20.16 18.41 6.61
N SER A 7 21.31 17.89 6.22
CA SER A 7 21.77 17.86 4.82
C SER A 7 21.14 16.70 4.05
N ILE A 8 19.80 16.64 4.03
CA ILE A 8 19.03 15.56 3.40
C ILE A 8 18.87 15.84 1.90
N PRO A 9 19.45 15.04 0.99
CA PRO A 9 19.25 15.21 -0.44
C PRO A 9 17.80 14.93 -0.84
N PHE A 10 17.28 15.71 -1.78
CA PHE A 10 16.02 15.38 -2.43
C PHE A 10 16.24 14.27 -3.46
N LYS A 11 15.67 13.09 -3.21
CA LYS A 11 15.61 11.98 -4.16
C LYS A 11 14.17 11.48 -4.22
N ALA A 12 13.54 11.55 -5.39
CA ALA A 12 12.12 11.23 -5.56
C ALA A 12 11.79 9.77 -5.21
N ASN A 13 12.76 8.86 -5.31
CA ASN A 13 12.61 7.44 -4.99
C ASN A 13 13.04 7.08 -3.56
N LEU A 14 13.36 8.05 -2.70
CA LEU A 14 13.82 7.80 -1.33
C LEU A 14 12.74 8.22 -0.32
N MET A 15 12.18 7.23 0.38
CA MET A 15 11.23 7.44 1.47
C MET A 15 11.99 7.47 2.80
N LEU A 16 11.88 8.57 3.55
CA LEU A 16 12.60 8.78 4.80
C LEU A 16 11.68 8.71 6.01
N ALA A 17 10.89 9.76 6.24
CA ALA A 17 9.96 9.82 7.36
C ALA A 17 8.87 8.75 7.25
N GLY A 18 8.63 8.02 8.34
CA GLY A 18 7.59 6.99 8.41
C GLY A 18 7.86 5.72 7.61
N SER A 19 9.02 5.61 6.97
CA SER A 19 9.42 4.47 6.14
C SER A 19 9.36 3.12 6.89
N HIS A 20 9.71 3.11 8.17
CA HIS A 20 9.62 1.94 9.06
C HIS A 20 8.43 1.99 10.03
N SER A 21 7.40 2.77 9.72
CA SER A 21 6.19 2.79 10.55
C SER A 21 5.41 1.47 10.43
N LYS A 22 4.61 1.13 11.45
CA LYS A 22 3.77 -0.09 11.42
C LYS A 22 2.86 -0.14 10.19
N VAL A 23 2.27 1.00 9.81
CA VAL A 23 1.43 1.11 8.61
C VAL A 23 2.24 0.93 7.32
N ALA A 24 3.47 1.44 7.27
CA ALA A 24 4.35 1.19 6.12
C ALA A 24 4.72 -0.29 6.01
N GLY A 25 5.06 -0.95 7.13
CA GLY A 25 5.28 -2.39 7.19
C GLY A 25 4.07 -3.19 6.66
N TYR A 26 2.89 -2.91 7.22
CA TYR A 26 1.62 -3.50 6.77
C TYR A 26 1.39 -3.31 5.26
N SER A 27 1.50 -2.07 4.76
CA SER A 27 1.26 -1.78 3.34
C SER A 27 2.30 -2.44 2.42
N MET A 28 3.58 -2.53 2.86
CA MET A 28 4.62 -3.22 2.11
C MET A 28 4.40 -4.73 2.05
N GLU A 29 3.99 -5.36 3.16
CA GLU A 29 3.67 -6.79 3.18
C GLU A 29 2.53 -7.11 2.21
N LYS A 30 1.46 -6.32 2.23
CA LYS A 30 0.33 -6.47 1.30
C LYS A 30 0.77 -6.33 -0.16
N THR A 31 1.45 -5.23 -0.51
CA THR A 31 1.88 -4.95 -1.89
C THR A 31 2.93 -5.93 -2.43
N LYS A 32 3.67 -6.64 -1.56
CA LYS A 32 4.54 -7.76 -1.96
C LYS A 32 3.78 -9.06 -2.25
N SER A 33 2.60 -9.22 -1.65
CA SER A 33 1.82 -10.46 -1.73
C SER A 33 0.86 -10.51 -2.92
N ASP A 34 0.32 -9.37 -3.34
CA ASP A 34 -0.67 -9.26 -4.41
C ASP A 34 -0.80 -7.78 -4.84
N LYS A 35 -1.59 -7.50 -5.88
CA LYS A 35 -1.95 -6.15 -6.28
C LYS A 35 -2.97 -5.55 -5.30
N PHE A 36 -2.44 -4.82 -4.31
CA PHE A 36 -3.25 -4.09 -3.34
C PHE A 36 -3.29 -2.59 -3.60
N SER A 37 -4.49 -2.03 -3.48
CA SER A 37 -4.75 -0.61 -3.30
C SER A 37 -5.19 -0.35 -1.85
N PHE A 38 -5.05 0.89 -1.37
CA PHE A 38 -5.40 1.25 0.01
C PHE A 38 -6.30 2.47 0.05
N THR A 39 -7.26 2.45 0.96
CA THR A 39 -8.04 3.64 1.31
C THR A 39 -7.95 3.87 2.82
N THR A 40 -8.02 5.14 3.22
CA THR A 40 -7.88 5.53 4.62
C THR A 40 -9.15 6.26 5.07
N GLN A 41 -9.79 5.72 6.10
CA GLN A 41 -10.85 6.41 6.84
C GLN A 41 -10.29 6.81 8.19
N GLY A 42 -10.57 8.02 8.64
CA GLY A 42 -10.07 8.46 9.92
C GLY A 42 -10.73 9.73 10.39
N LEU A 43 -10.67 9.92 11.69
CA LEU A 43 -11.18 11.08 12.40
C LEU A 43 -10.22 11.43 13.52
N SER A 44 -10.19 12.71 13.87
CA SER A 44 -9.40 13.19 14.99
C SER A 44 -10.09 14.34 15.70
N CYS A 45 -9.98 14.38 17.01
CA CYS A 45 -10.48 15.45 17.87
C CYS A 45 -9.32 15.98 18.71
N GLU A 46 -9.00 17.26 18.53
CA GLU A 46 -7.95 17.96 19.28
C GLU A 46 -8.55 18.61 20.54
N TYR A 47 -7.91 18.37 21.70
CA TYR A 47 -8.34 18.94 22.98
C TYR A 47 -7.26 19.82 23.61
N TYR A 48 -5.99 19.44 23.45
CA TYR A 48 -4.87 20.15 24.08
C TYR A 48 -3.78 20.46 23.07
N SER A 49 -3.05 21.54 23.33
CA SER A 49 -1.90 21.95 22.54
C SER A 49 -0.82 22.49 23.47
N TYR A 50 0.36 21.88 23.41
CA TYR A 50 1.51 22.25 24.22
C TYR A 50 2.71 22.54 23.34
N ARG A 51 3.62 23.35 23.87
CA ARG A 51 4.92 23.60 23.25
C ARG A 51 6.02 23.61 24.29
N VAL A 52 7.21 23.22 23.86
CA VAL A 52 8.42 23.34 24.66
C VAL A 52 8.88 24.80 24.71
N SER A 53 9.59 25.16 25.77
CA SER A 53 10.28 26.46 25.88
C SER A 53 11.33 26.61 24.77
N LYS A 54 11.71 27.85 24.45
CA LYS A 54 12.79 28.11 23.47
C LYS A 54 14.16 27.60 23.94
N ALA A 55 14.36 27.53 25.26
CA ALA A 55 15.54 26.97 25.90
C ALA A 55 15.08 25.90 26.90
N PRO A 56 14.83 24.66 26.45
CA PRO A 56 14.46 23.58 27.35
C PRO A 56 15.63 23.19 28.26
N THR A 57 15.32 22.78 29.48
CA THR A 57 16.29 22.13 30.35
C THR A 57 16.52 20.71 29.84
N LEU A 58 17.78 20.38 29.55
CA LEU A 58 18.17 19.05 29.09
C LEU A 58 18.23 18.08 30.27
N GLN A 59 17.78 16.86 30.05
CA GLN A 59 17.79 15.81 31.07
C GLN A 59 19.22 15.28 31.27
N ASN A 60 19.56 14.93 32.52
CA ASN A 60 20.92 14.59 32.90
C ASN A 60 21.47 13.37 32.14
N ASP A 61 20.67 12.32 31.97
CA ASP A 61 21.13 11.10 31.30
C ASP A 61 21.48 11.37 29.82
N PHE A 62 20.72 12.24 29.15
CA PHE A 62 21.07 12.70 27.81
C PHE A 62 22.43 13.43 27.80
N LEU A 63 22.63 14.36 28.73
CA LEU A 63 23.89 15.11 28.84
C LEU A 63 25.08 14.20 29.15
N GLU A 64 24.91 13.22 30.03
CA GLU A 64 25.95 12.24 30.35
C GLU A 64 26.27 11.33 29.17
N SER A 65 25.25 10.86 28.45
CA SER A 65 25.43 10.05 27.24
C SER A 65 26.20 10.82 26.17
N VAL A 66 25.91 12.11 25.99
CA VAL A 66 26.64 12.98 25.05
C VAL A 66 28.10 13.19 25.48
N LYS A 67 28.38 13.35 26.78
CA LYS A 67 29.76 13.48 27.29
C LYS A 67 30.63 12.25 27.03
N GLN A 68 30.01 11.07 26.94
CA GLN A 68 30.71 9.81 26.66
C GLN A 68 31.00 9.59 25.17
N LEU A 69 30.44 10.43 24.27
CA LEU A 69 30.69 10.29 22.84
C LEU A 69 32.13 10.66 22.48
N PRO A 70 32.72 9.99 21.48
CA PRO A 70 33.96 10.45 20.86
C PRO A 70 33.84 11.91 20.39
N LYS A 71 34.95 12.67 20.46
CA LYS A 71 34.95 14.11 20.12
C LYS A 71 34.63 14.41 18.66
N THR A 72 34.82 13.44 17.78
CA THR A 72 34.59 13.57 16.34
C THR A 72 33.74 12.42 15.85
N TYR A 73 32.79 12.72 14.97
CA TYR A 73 32.02 11.71 14.26
C TYR A 73 32.78 11.28 13.00
N ASN A 74 33.11 9.99 12.93
CA ASN A 74 33.83 9.35 11.83
C ASN A 74 33.39 7.86 11.73
N PRO A 75 33.87 7.09 10.72
CA PRO A 75 33.48 5.69 10.57
C PRO A 75 33.75 4.81 11.81
N GLN A 76 34.82 5.07 12.57
CA GLN A 76 35.19 4.30 13.76
C GLN A 76 34.30 4.62 14.96
N SER A 77 33.82 5.86 15.08
CA SER A 77 32.93 6.29 16.16
C SER A 77 31.44 6.17 15.82
N LYS A 78 31.11 5.65 14.63
CA LYS A 78 29.76 5.67 14.08
C LYS A 78 28.75 5.02 15.04
N ASP A 79 29.10 3.87 15.58
CA ASP A 79 28.21 3.08 16.43
C ASP A 79 27.94 3.78 17.77
N ASN A 80 28.89 4.54 18.32
CA ASN A 80 28.67 5.33 19.54
C ASN A 80 27.57 6.40 19.33
N TYR A 81 27.64 7.12 18.20
CA TYR A 81 26.64 8.12 17.87
C TYR A 81 25.29 7.49 17.51
N TYR A 82 25.30 6.33 16.83
CA TYR A 82 24.07 5.62 16.49
C TYR A 82 23.39 5.09 17.74
N HIS A 83 24.14 4.61 18.73
CA HIS A 83 23.60 4.21 20.03
C HIS A 83 22.87 5.37 20.73
N LEU A 84 23.43 6.60 20.69
CA LEU A 84 22.74 7.80 21.20
C LEU A 84 21.42 8.05 20.46
N ILE A 85 21.46 7.97 19.12
CA ILE A 85 20.28 8.22 18.26
C ILE A 85 19.21 7.14 18.44
N ASP A 86 19.60 5.88 18.60
CA ASP A 86 18.67 4.77 18.86
C ASP A 86 17.99 4.93 20.23
N THR A 87 18.69 5.51 21.21
CA THR A 87 18.18 5.72 22.58
C THR A 87 17.28 6.95 22.68
N PHE A 88 17.72 8.09 22.17
CA PHE A 88 17.04 9.39 22.35
C PHE A 88 16.27 9.86 21.11
N GLY A 89 16.38 9.14 20.00
CA GLY A 89 15.78 9.49 18.71
C GLY A 89 16.66 10.38 17.84
N THR A 90 16.14 10.76 16.68
CA THR A 90 16.79 11.71 15.75
C THR A 90 16.35 13.15 16.00
N HIS A 91 15.18 13.32 16.61
CA HIS A 91 14.48 14.58 16.81
C HIS A 91 13.79 14.57 18.17
N TYR A 92 13.48 15.75 18.67
CA TYR A 92 12.62 15.94 19.84
C TYR A 92 11.36 16.71 19.45
N ILE A 93 10.28 16.48 20.19
CA ILE A 93 8.98 17.12 19.95
C ILE A 93 9.01 18.55 20.53
N THR A 94 8.78 19.56 19.68
CA THR A 94 8.75 20.97 20.10
C THR A 94 7.35 21.51 20.32
N LYS A 95 6.38 20.98 19.59
CA LYS A 95 4.95 21.29 19.73
C LYS A 95 4.18 20.01 19.59
N VAL A 96 3.15 19.83 20.40
CA VAL A 96 2.27 18.67 20.35
C VAL A 96 0.82 19.12 20.40
N LYS A 97 -0.01 18.51 19.56
CA LYS A 97 -1.46 18.56 19.63
C LYS A 97 -1.94 17.21 20.13
N MET A 98 -2.71 17.21 21.19
CA MET A 98 -3.18 16.00 21.87
C MET A 98 -4.69 15.89 21.84
N GLY A 99 -5.18 14.66 21.85
CA GLY A 99 -6.60 14.33 21.82
C GLY A 99 -6.82 12.90 21.37
N GLY A 100 -7.82 12.68 20.53
CA GLY A 100 -8.22 11.35 20.07
C GLY A 100 -8.09 11.23 18.55
N LYS A 101 -7.66 10.08 18.07
CA LYS A 101 -7.64 9.74 16.65
C LYS A 101 -7.91 8.26 16.44
N VAL A 102 -8.83 7.95 15.54
CA VAL A 102 -8.94 6.61 14.97
C VAL A 102 -8.67 6.70 13.48
N LYS A 103 -7.86 5.77 12.99
CA LYS A 103 -7.50 5.62 11.58
C LYS A 103 -7.62 4.16 11.19
N ALA A 104 -8.35 3.90 10.12
CA ALA A 104 -8.46 2.63 9.45
C ALA A 104 -7.78 2.73 8.08
N VAL A 105 -6.75 1.92 7.83
CA VAL A 105 -6.18 1.75 6.49
C VAL A 105 -6.67 0.41 5.94
N THR A 106 -7.65 0.48 5.04
CA THR A 106 -8.26 -0.69 4.42
C THR A 106 -7.47 -1.10 3.20
N SER A 107 -7.05 -2.37 3.14
CA SER A 107 -6.39 -2.95 1.97
C SER A 107 -7.40 -3.61 1.04
N ILE A 108 -7.30 -3.29 -0.24
CA ILE A 108 -8.22 -3.69 -1.29
C ILE A 108 -7.45 -4.52 -2.30
N ARG A 109 -7.83 -5.79 -2.48
CA ARG A 109 -7.33 -6.61 -3.59
C ARG A 109 -7.92 -6.06 -4.88
N GLU A 110 -7.11 -5.33 -5.63
CA GLU A 110 -7.59 -4.47 -6.71
C GLU A 110 -8.24 -5.28 -7.84
N CYS A 111 -7.60 -6.37 -8.25
CA CYS A 111 -8.12 -7.21 -9.32
C CYS A 111 -9.34 -8.03 -8.90
N GLU A 112 -9.46 -8.41 -7.62
CA GLU A 112 -10.66 -9.07 -7.11
C GLU A 112 -11.84 -8.10 -7.08
N ALA A 113 -11.65 -6.90 -6.55
CA ALA A 113 -12.67 -5.85 -6.56
C ALA A 113 -13.14 -5.54 -7.99
N HIS A 114 -12.20 -5.44 -8.93
CA HIS A 114 -12.51 -5.22 -10.35
C HIS A 114 -13.34 -6.35 -10.95
N LEU A 115 -12.96 -7.61 -10.70
CA LEU A 115 -13.70 -8.79 -11.17
C LEU A 115 -15.13 -8.87 -10.60
N ASP A 116 -15.36 -8.22 -9.47
CA ASP A 116 -16.66 -8.13 -8.83
C ASP A 116 -17.43 -6.85 -9.21
N GLY A 117 -16.91 -6.06 -10.17
CA GLY A 117 -17.56 -4.87 -10.70
C GLY A 117 -17.60 -3.69 -9.72
N ILE A 118 -16.62 -3.63 -8.81
CA ILE A 118 -16.46 -2.56 -7.82
C ILE A 118 -15.18 -1.79 -8.12
N GLU A 119 -15.33 -0.49 -8.38
CA GLU A 119 -14.18 0.40 -8.58
C GLU A 119 -13.58 0.86 -7.24
N LEU A 120 -12.28 1.21 -7.23
CA LEU A 120 -11.58 1.62 -6.01
C LEU A 120 -12.17 2.88 -5.36
N ASN A 121 -12.58 3.85 -6.17
CA ASN A 121 -13.28 5.06 -5.73
C ASN A 121 -14.62 4.74 -5.05
N GLU A 122 -15.33 3.71 -5.50
CA GLU A 122 -16.59 3.25 -4.91
C GLU A 122 -16.33 2.61 -3.55
N VAL A 123 -15.26 1.80 -3.42
CA VAL A 123 -14.85 1.25 -2.12
C VAL A 123 -14.55 2.36 -1.12
N GLU A 124 -13.73 3.34 -1.51
CA GLU A 124 -13.40 4.49 -0.67
C GLU A 124 -14.65 5.26 -0.25
N MET A 125 -15.53 5.57 -1.21
CA MET A 125 -16.75 6.33 -0.96
C MET A 125 -17.69 5.58 -0.02
N CYS A 126 -17.94 4.29 -0.24
CA CYS A 126 -18.85 3.51 0.59
C CYS A 126 -18.29 3.25 2.00
N LEU A 127 -16.99 3.02 2.16
CA LEU A 127 -16.37 2.97 3.48
C LEU A 127 -16.46 4.32 4.20
N ARG A 128 -16.27 5.44 3.50
CA ARG A 128 -16.44 6.78 4.09
C ARG A 128 -17.89 7.03 4.54
N VAL A 129 -18.88 6.59 3.75
CA VAL A 129 -20.30 6.68 4.10
C VAL A 129 -20.60 5.86 5.35
N GLU A 130 -20.17 4.60 5.40
CA GLU A 130 -20.38 3.73 6.55
C GLU A 130 -19.69 4.27 7.82
N ALA A 131 -18.45 4.74 7.69
CA ALA A 131 -17.71 5.40 8.78
C ALA A 131 -18.45 6.66 9.30
N SER A 132 -19.03 7.45 8.39
CA SER A 132 -19.78 8.66 8.76
C SER A 132 -21.05 8.33 9.54
N GLY A 133 -21.68 7.19 9.25
CA GLY A 133 -22.83 6.67 10.00
C GLY A 133 -22.52 6.44 11.48
N THR A 134 -21.32 5.96 11.79
CA THR A 134 -20.83 5.80 13.18
C THR A 134 -20.67 7.13 13.92
N ILE A 135 -20.27 8.20 13.20
CA ILE A 135 -19.90 9.49 13.82
C ILE A 135 -21.11 10.40 14.02
N LYS A 136 -21.95 10.55 12.98
CA LYS A 136 -23.02 11.56 12.92
C LYS A 136 -24.43 10.96 12.85
N GLY A 137 -24.56 9.64 12.82
CA GLY A 137 -25.79 8.96 12.42
C GLY A 137 -26.01 9.02 10.90
N ILE A 138 -26.84 8.11 10.38
CA ILE A 138 -27.09 7.98 8.94
C ILE A 138 -27.92 9.18 8.45
N THR A 139 -27.35 10.02 7.59
CA THR A 139 -28.08 11.02 6.80
C THR A 139 -28.34 10.45 5.41
N ILE A 140 -29.58 10.54 4.91
CA ILE A 140 -29.91 10.06 3.56
C ILE A 140 -29.22 10.96 2.54
N SER A 141 -28.33 10.37 1.74
CA SER A 141 -27.63 11.04 0.64
C SER A 141 -27.65 10.17 -0.63
N SER A 142 -27.35 10.77 -1.78
CA SER A 142 -27.18 10.03 -3.04
C SER A 142 -26.07 8.97 -2.94
N GLU A 143 -25.01 9.27 -2.18
CA GLU A 143 -23.91 8.33 -1.91
C GLU A 143 -24.39 7.09 -1.13
N VAL A 144 -25.22 7.28 -0.10
CA VAL A 144 -25.83 6.17 0.66
C VAL A 144 -26.67 5.27 -0.26
N GLN A 145 -27.49 5.87 -1.12
CA GLN A 145 -28.32 5.13 -2.08
C GLN A 145 -27.46 4.38 -3.11
N HIS A 146 -26.38 4.99 -3.60
CA HIS A 146 -25.43 4.33 -4.51
C HIS A 146 -24.78 3.11 -3.86
N CYS A 147 -24.28 3.25 -2.63
CA CYS A 147 -23.67 2.15 -1.89
C CYS A 147 -24.66 1.02 -1.61
N GLN A 148 -25.90 1.34 -1.25
CA GLN A 148 -26.96 0.35 -1.08
C GLN A 148 -27.27 -0.36 -2.41
N GLY A 149 -27.46 0.39 -3.50
CA GLY A 149 -27.72 -0.19 -4.82
C GLY A 149 -26.59 -1.10 -5.33
N LYS A 150 -25.33 -0.74 -5.05
CA LYS A 150 -24.16 -1.58 -5.37
C LYS A 150 -24.12 -2.86 -4.53
N LYS A 151 -24.41 -2.75 -3.24
CA LYS A 151 -24.54 -3.89 -2.33
C LYS A 151 -25.56 -4.91 -2.87
N ASP A 152 -26.75 -4.42 -3.26
CA ASP A 152 -27.85 -5.25 -3.73
C ASP A 152 -27.56 -5.90 -5.09
N LYS A 153 -26.99 -5.14 -6.05
CA LYS A 153 -26.61 -5.66 -7.38
C LYS A 153 -25.51 -6.72 -7.32
N SER A 154 -24.63 -6.63 -6.34
CA SER A 154 -23.58 -7.61 -6.12
C SER A 154 -24.11 -8.93 -5.52
N GLY A 155 -25.39 -9.02 -5.16
CA GLY A 155 -25.97 -10.15 -4.44
C GLY A 155 -25.46 -10.29 -3.00
N ARG A 156 -24.75 -9.27 -2.48
CA ARG A 156 -24.11 -9.29 -1.17
C ARG A 156 -25.08 -8.74 -0.14
N LYS A 157 -25.43 -9.51 0.89
CA LYS A 157 -26.23 -8.99 2.01
C LYS A 157 -25.39 -8.23 3.06
N ILE A 158 -24.07 -8.21 2.90
CA ILE A 158 -23.09 -7.64 3.85
C ILE A 158 -22.69 -6.20 3.49
N THR A 159 -22.26 -5.41 4.47
CA THR A 159 -21.76 -4.02 4.27
C THR A 159 -20.39 -4.00 3.58
N PHE A 160 -20.00 -2.84 3.03
CA PHE A 160 -18.65 -2.66 2.48
C PHE A 160 -17.59 -2.84 3.56
N SER A 161 -17.86 -2.38 4.78
CA SER A 161 -16.98 -2.54 5.93
C SER A 161 -16.79 -4.01 6.34
N SER A 162 -17.82 -4.82 6.18
CA SER A 162 -17.74 -6.26 6.45
C SER A 162 -17.01 -7.01 5.33
N TYR A 163 -17.21 -6.59 4.07
CA TYR A 163 -16.59 -7.23 2.91
C TYR A 163 -15.09 -6.88 2.81
N PHE A 164 -14.72 -5.60 2.93
CA PHE A 164 -13.34 -5.13 2.88
C PHE A 164 -12.71 -5.05 4.27
N ASN A 165 -12.79 -6.11 5.07
CA ASN A 165 -12.43 -6.09 6.50
C ASN A 165 -10.93 -6.21 6.81
N ASP A 166 -10.09 -6.38 5.80
CA ASP A 166 -8.63 -6.44 5.95
C ASP A 166 -8.07 -5.03 6.16
N ARG A 167 -7.81 -4.68 7.43
CA ARG A 167 -7.47 -3.31 7.83
C ARG A 167 -6.34 -3.26 8.86
N PHE A 168 -5.52 -2.22 8.72
CA PHE A 168 -4.67 -1.74 9.79
C PHE A 168 -5.42 -0.65 10.58
N MET A 169 -5.73 -0.96 11.84
CA MET A 169 -6.39 -0.03 12.77
C MET A 169 -5.37 0.64 13.69
N GLU A 170 -5.46 1.96 13.79
CA GLU A 170 -4.71 2.77 14.74
C GLU A 170 -5.69 3.64 15.54
N VAL A 171 -5.87 3.30 16.81
CA VAL A 171 -6.63 4.10 17.78
C VAL A 171 -5.63 4.74 18.75
N ARG A 172 -5.68 6.06 18.86
CA ARG A 172 -4.86 6.89 19.75
C ARG A 172 -5.76 7.74 20.62
N GLY A 173 -5.46 7.78 21.91
CA GLY A 173 -6.24 8.49 22.92
C GLY A 173 -7.60 7.84 23.16
N GLY A 174 -8.22 8.18 24.28
CA GLY A 174 -9.44 7.55 24.77
C GLY A 174 -9.25 6.10 25.21
N GLN A 175 -10.34 5.47 25.59
CA GLN A 175 -10.43 4.07 25.98
C GLN A 175 -11.48 3.38 25.11
N THR A 176 -11.14 2.21 24.57
CA THR A 176 -12.06 1.40 23.79
C THR A 176 -11.63 -0.07 23.84
N THR A 177 -12.61 -0.97 23.84
CA THR A 177 -12.41 -2.40 23.57
C THR A 177 -12.88 -2.80 22.17
N GLU A 178 -13.46 -1.85 21.42
CA GLU A 178 -13.99 -2.07 20.08
C GLU A 178 -12.86 -2.03 19.04
N PRO A 179 -12.51 -3.15 18.39
CA PRO A 179 -11.40 -3.22 17.45
C PRO A 179 -11.68 -2.46 16.15
N ASP A 180 -12.95 -2.39 15.71
CA ASP A 180 -13.35 -1.74 14.45
C ASP A 180 -14.15 -0.45 14.71
N LEU A 181 -13.65 0.36 15.65
CA LEU A 181 -14.34 1.53 16.23
C LEU A 181 -14.99 2.47 15.21
N ILE A 182 -14.38 2.69 14.05
CA ILE A 182 -14.91 3.60 13.03
C ILE A 182 -16.06 3.00 12.22
N PHE A 183 -16.21 1.67 12.21
CA PHE A 183 -17.27 0.94 11.52
C PHE A 183 -18.21 0.22 12.49
N SER A 184 -18.20 0.58 13.78
CA SER A 184 -18.95 -0.13 14.82
C SER A 184 -20.45 0.22 14.87
N ALA A 185 -20.97 1.08 14.00
CA ALA A 185 -22.37 1.55 14.07
C ALA A 185 -23.41 0.42 14.11
N SER A 186 -23.13 -0.71 13.43
CA SER A 186 -24.04 -1.87 13.39
C SER A 186 -23.78 -2.91 14.48
N THR A 187 -22.56 -2.98 15.02
CA THR A 187 -22.15 -3.98 16.01
C THR A 187 -22.21 -3.44 17.43
N ASN A 188 -21.74 -2.20 17.62
CA ASN A 188 -21.63 -1.52 18.89
C ASN A 188 -21.84 0.00 18.71
N PRO A 189 -23.11 0.46 18.65
CA PRO A 189 -23.45 1.85 18.33
C PRO A 189 -22.95 2.88 19.35
N SER A 190 -22.71 2.49 20.61
CA SER A 190 -22.23 3.42 21.64
C SER A 190 -20.71 3.55 21.67
N ALA A 191 -19.96 2.55 21.18
CA ALA A 191 -18.50 2.48 21.28
C ALA A 191 -17.78 3.76 20.88
N TYR A 192 -18.15 4.35 19.74
CA TYR A 192 -17.55 5.60 19.27
C TYR A 192 -17.77 6.76 20.23
N LYS A 193 -19.00 6.90 20.74
CA LYS A 193 -19.35 7.98 21.67
C LYS A 193 -18.66 7.79 23.02
N ASP A 194 -18.60 6.56 23.51
CA ASP A 194 -17.95 6.20 24.76
C ASP A 194 -16.44 6.47 24.67
N TRP A 195 -15.81 6.04 23.57
CA TRP A 195 -14.42 6.37 23.26
C TRP A 195 -14.21 7.89 23.24
N LEU A 196 -15.01 8.63 22.46
CA LEU A 196 -14.88 10.08 22.30
C LEU A 196 -14.99 10.81 23.65
N ASN A 197 -15.93 10.40 24.51
CA ASN A 197 -16.12 11.00 25.82
C ASN A 197 -14.94 10.76 26.78
N SER A 198 -14.17 9.69 26.58
CA SER A 198 -12.99 9.37 27.39
C SER A 198 -11.70 10.04 26.93
N VAL A 199 -11.69 10.62 25.72
CA VAL A 199 -10.51 11.26 25.12
C VAL A 199 -9.97 12.42 25.96
N PRO A 200 -10.79 13.34 26.52
CA PRO A 200 -10.26 14.44 27.33
C PRO A 200 -9.45 13.97 28.54
N GLN A 201 -9.85 12.87 29.18
CA GLN A 201 -9.15 12.31 30.35
C GLN A 201 -7.97 11.41 29.95
N ASN A 202 -7.95 10.89 28.72
CA ASN A 202 -6.92 9.99 28.21
C ASN A 202 -6.42 10.45 26.83
N PRO A 203 -5.91 11.68 26.66
CA PRO A 203 -5.49 12.16 25.34
C PRO A 203 -4.16 11.53 24.92
N ASP A 204 -3.97 11.34 23.62
CA ASP A 204 -2.69 10.92 23.03
C ASP A 204 -2.24 11.93 21.96
N THR A 205 -1.00 11.79 21.53
CA THR A 205 -0.33 12.62 20.53
C THR A 205 -0.94 12.41 19.14
N LEU A 206 -1.56 13.47 18.60
CA LEU A 206 -2.20 13.49 17.29
C LEU A 206 -1.24 13.93 16.19
N SER A 207 -0.59 15.06 16.45
CA SER A 207 0.37 15.67 15.54
C SER A 207 1.39 16.46 16.35
N TYR A 208 2.57 16.62 15.78
CA TYR A 208 3.69 17.24 16.46
C TYR A 208 4.62 17.94 15.49
N SER A 209 5.36 18.91 16.00
CA SER A 209 6.51 19.52 15.34
C SER A 209 7.79 18.92 15.91
N LEU A 210 8.78 18.71 15.05
CA LEU A 210 10.06 18.11 15.38
C LEU A 210 11.19 19.08 15.05
N ASP A 211 12.12 19.22 15.99
CA ASP A 211 13.43 19.83 15.76
C ASP A 211 14.50 18.75 15.99
N SER A 212 15.64 18.85 15.31
CA SER A 212 16.66 17.80 15.36
C SER A 212 17.47 17.90 16.66
N LEU A 213 17.93 16.77 17.21
CA LEU A 213 18.69 16.78 18.47
C LEU A 213 19.97 17.64 18.43
N HIS A 214 20.57 17.82 17.24
CA HIS A 214 21.73 18.69 17.11
C HIS A 214 21.42 20.16 17.42
N ASP A 215 20.15 20.59 17.30
CA ASP A 215 19.73 21.96 17.60
C ASP A 215 19.76 22.30 19.09
N LEU A 216 19.84 21.28 19.96
CA LEU A 216 19.97 21.46 21.41
C LEU A 216 21.33 22.04 21.82
N PHE A 217 22.32 22.02 20.93
CA PHE A 217 23.67 22.51 21.20
C PHE A 217 23.90 23.90 20.59
N PRO A 218 24.62 24.81 21.27
CA PRO A 218 25.01 26.10 20.70
C PRO A 218 25.79 25.95 19.39
N LYS A 219 25.70 26.94 18.50
CA LYS A 219 26.44 26.94 17.22
C LYS A 219 27.96 26.87 17.37
N SER A 220 28.49 27.28 18.52
CA SER A 220 29.91 27.24 18.84
C SER A 220 30.39 25.86 19.32
N ASP A 221 29.48 24.94 19.65
CA ASP A 221 29.83 23.62 20.16
C ASP A 221 30.13 22.64 19.01
N PRO A 222 31.33 22.07 18.93
CA PRO A 222 31.68 21.08 17.90
C PRO A 222 30.76 19.84 17.89
N MET A 223 30.16 19.49 19.04
CA MET A 223 29.20 18.38 19.14
C MET A 223 28.00 18.58 18.22
N ARG A 224 27.59 19.84 17.99
CA ARG A 224 26.47 20.18 17.10
C ARG A 224 26.68 19.63 15.69
N GLU A 225 27.82 19.89 15.07
CA GLU A 225 28.08 19.44 13.70
C GLU A 225 28.31 17.92 13.62
N ASN A 226 28.98 17.33 14.62
CA ASN A 226 29.15 15.88 14.69
C ASN A 226 27.79 15.15 14.75
N LEU A 227 26.90 15.61 15.64
CA LEU A 227 25.58 15.01 15.81
C LEU A 227 24.68 15.26 14.59
N ARG A 228 24.78 16.45 13.97
CA ARG A 228 24.10 16.78 12.73
C ARG A 228 24.48 15.81 11.60
N SER A 229 25.76 15.53 11.41
CA SER A 229 26.24 14.56 10.43
C SER A 229 25.80 13.14 10.76
N ALA A 230 25.91 12.73 12.02
CA ALA A 230 25.47 11.40 12.47
C ALA A 230 23.97 11.17 12.23
N ILE A 231 23.11 12.14 12.59
CA ILE A 231 21.66 12.07 12.36
C ILE A 231 21.35 12.04 10.86
N THR A 232 22.03 12.86 10.06
CA THR A 232 21.86 12.88 8.61
C THR A 232 22.17 11.50 8.02
N HIS A 233 23.32 10.91 8.37
CA HIS A 233 23.68 9.58 7.91
C HIS A 233 22.70 8.51 8.40
N TYR A 234 22.32 8.54 9.68
CA TYR A 234 21.38 7.59 10.27
C TYR A 234 20.05 7.56 9.50
N ILE A 235 19.47 8.73 9.24
CA ILE A 235 18.20 8.86 8.52
C ILE A 235 18.33 8.34 7.08
N LEU A 236 19.45 8.64 6.41
CA LEU A 236 19.68 8.21 5.02
C LEU A 236 19.89 6.70 4.91
N GLU A 237 20.65 6.11 5.83
CA GLU A 237 20.88 4.66 5.87
C GLU A 237 19.62 3.86 6.21
N LYS A 238 18.75 4.41 7.06
CA LYS A 238 17.44 3.83 7.36
C LYS A 238 16.39 4.16 6.31
N GLY A 239 16.69 5.00 5.33
CA GLY A 239 15.75 5.35 4.26
C GLY A 239 15.35 4.12 3.43
N LEU A 240 14.09 4.06 3.02
CA LEU A 240 13.62 3.04 2.07
C LEU A 240 13.75 3.58 0.65
N LEU A 241 14.62 2.93 -0.12
CA LEU A 241 14.78 3.21 -1.54
C LEU A 241 13.73 2.42 -2.33
N LYS A 242 12.90 3.13 -3.10
CA LYS A 242 12.06 2.51 -4.10
C LYS A 242 12.93 2.10 -5.28
N ASN A 243 13.33 0.83 -5.31
CA ASN A 243 14.05 0.28 -6.44
C ASN A 243 13.06 -0.08 -7.55
N CYS A 244 13.21 0.55 -8.71
CA CYS A 244 12.34 0.34 -9.86
C CYS A 244 13.11 -0.23 -11.06
N THR A 245 14.27 -0.86 -10.81
CA THR A 245 15.03 -1.59 -11.84
C THR A 245 14.38 -2.92 -12.19
N ASP A 246 13.72 -3.55 -11.22
CA ASP A 246 13.19 -4.90 -11.36
C ASP A 246 12.10 -4.97 -12.44
N PRO A 247 12.00 -6.08 -13.20
CA PRO A 247 10.98 -6.23 -14.22
C PRO A 247 9.58 -6.24 -13.59
N CYS A 248 8.59 -5.77 -14.35
CA CYS A 248 7.19 -5.86 -13.94
C CYS A 248 6.79 -7.33 -13.79
N GLN A 249 6.13 -7.69 -12.68
CA GLN A 249 5.54 -9.03 -12.52
C GLN A 249 4.40 -9.25 -13.53
N ALA A 250 3.63 -8.20 -13.81
CA ALA A 250 2.62 -8.17 -14.85
C ALA A 250 2.72 -6.86 -15.65
N GLY A 251 2.60 -6.96 -16.97
CA GLY A 251 2.70 -5.82 -17.88
C GLY A 251 4.13 -5.40 -18.22
N ILE A 252 4.26 -4.19 -18.76
CA ILE A 252 5.51 -3.57 -19.18
C ILE A 252 5.63 -2.18 -18.56
N LYS A 253 6.86 -1.71 -18.35
CA LYS A 253 7.09 -0.34 -17.87
C LYS A 253 6.67 0.66 -18.94
N SER A 254 5.87 1.67 -18.58
CA SER A 254 5.38 2.67 -19.53
C SER A 254 6.48 3.58 -20.06
N ASN A 255 7.32 4.12 -19.17
CA ASN A 255 8.27 5.17 -19.52
C ASN A 255 9.45 5.24 -18.53
N SER A 256 10.62 5.70 -18.99
CA SER A 256 11.78 6.03 -18.15
C SER A 256 11.49 7.10 -17.10
N ARG A 257 10.48 7.97 -17.34
CA ARG A 257 10.02 8.99 -16.37
C ARG A 257 9.19 8.42 -15.21
N GLU A 258 8.56 7.27 -15.41
CA GLU A 258 7.75 6.57 -14.40
C GLU A 258 8.22 5.11 -14.26
N PRO A 259 9.47 4.88 -13.84
CA PRO A 259 10.12 3.58 -13.94
C PRO A 259 9.48 2.49 -13.06
N CYS A 260 8.59 2.89 -12.15
CA CYS A 260 7.93 2.03 -11.17
C CYS A 260 6.49 1.69 -11.54
N VAL A 261 5.97 2.20 -12.66
CA VAL A 261 4.59 1.96 -13.08
C VAL A 261 4.58 0.93 -14.20
N CYS A 262 3.79 -0.11 -13.99
CA CYS A 262 3.61 -1.22 -14.94
C CYS A 262 2.23 -1.11 -15.57
N HIS A 263 2.17 -1.19 -16.89
CA HIS A 263 0.92 -1.16 -17.64
C HIS A 263 0.77 -2.41 -18.48
N CYS A 264 -0.47 -2.85 -18.64
CA CYS A 264 -0.83 -3.89 -19.59
C CYS A 264 -1.51 -3.24 -20.78
N HIS A 265 -0.87 -3.38 -21.95
CA HIS A 265 -1.42 -2.87 -23.21
C HIS A 265 -1.67 -4.04 -24.17
N ASN A 266 -2.61 -3.83 -25.08
CA ASN A 266 -2.86 -4.69 -26.24
C ASN A 266 -3.30 -6.13 -25.93
N ASN A 267 -3.98 -6.36 -24.80
CA ASN A 267 -4.61 -7.64 -24.52
C ASN A 267 -6.03 -7.43 -23.97
N PRO A 268 -7.10 -7.80 -24.73
CA PRO A 268 -8.48 -7.61 -24.30
C PRO A 268 -8.88 -8.45 -23.06
N ALA A 269 -8.06 -9.44 -22.69
CA ALA A 269 -8.23 -10.24 -21.50
C ALA A 269 -7.84 -9.54 -20.20
N VAL A 270 -7.14 -8.40 -20.29
CA VAL A 270 -6.67 -7.65 -19.12
C VAL A 270 -6.97 -6.16 -19.26
N THR A 271 -7.17 -5.50 -18.14
CA THR A 271 -7.34 -4.05 -18.05
C THR A 271 -5.99 -3.33 -18.19
N PRO A 272 -5.99 -1.99 -18.41
CA PRO A 272 -4.75 -1.18 -18.38
C PRO A 272 -3.92 -1.38 -17.11
N ASP A 273 -4.61 -1.68 -16.00
CA ASP A 273 -4.08 -1.97 -14.67
C ASP A 273 -3.64 -3.43 -14.49
N CYS A 274 -3.54 -4.21 -15.56
CA CYS A 274 -3.10 -5.61 -15.51
C CYS A 274 -4.00 -6.55 -14.69
N CYS A 275 -5.27 -6.18 -14.46
CA CYS A 275 -6.24 -7.08 -13.86
C CYS A 275 -7.03 -7.83 -14.94
N PRO A 276 -7.47 -9.07 -14.72
CA PRO A 276 -8.30 -9.77 -15.70
C PRO A 276 -9.61 -9.02 -15.95
N SER A 277 -10.02 -8.89 -17.22
CA SER A 277 -11.23 -8.15 -17.60
C SER A 277 -12.52 -8.88 -17.21
N LYS A 278 -12.47 -10.21 -17.08
CA LYS A 278 -13.56 -11.06 -16.56
C LYS A 278 -13.02 -12.39 -16.04
N ARG A 279 -13.82 -13.06 -15.21
CA ARG A 279 -13.50 -14.42 -14.74
C ARG A 279 -13.48 -15.40 -15.92
N GLY A 280 -12.53 -16.34 -15.89
CA GLY A 280 -12.40 -17.38 -16.92
C GLY A 280 -11.62 -16.95 -18.18
N MET A 281 -10.99 -15.77 -18.18
CA MET A 281 -10.07 -15.40 -19.26
C MET A 281 -8.78 -16.22 -19.19
N ALA A 282 -8.37 -16.78 -20.33
CA ALA A 282 -7.14 -17.53 -20.51
C ALA A 282 -6.62 -17.33 -21.94
N ARG A 283 -5.30 -17.45 -22.12
CA ARG A 283 -4.69 -17.58 -23.45
C ARG A 283 -4.60 -19.05 -23.79
N VAL A 284 -5.15 -19.46 -24.92
CA VAL A 284 -5.16 -20.86 -25.35
C VAL A 284 -4.29 -20.99 -26.59
N ILE A 285 -3.21 -21.77 -26.49
CA ILE A 285 -2.36 -22.09 -27.63
C ILE A 285 -2.56 -23.57 -27.96
N ILE A 286 -3.18 -23.86 -29.09
CA ILE A 286 -3.33 -25.22 -29.60
C ILE A 286 -2.17 -25.52 -30.53
N THR A 287 -1.47 -26.62 -30.28
CA THR A 287 -0.45 -27.12 -31.21
C THR A 287 -1.00 -28.34 -31.93
N VAL A 288 -1.25 -28.21 -33.23
CA VAL A 288 -1.62 -29.33 -34.09
C VAL A 288 -0.35 -30.08 -34.45
N LEU A 289 -0.11 -31.23 -33.82
CA LEU A 289 1.12 -32.01 -33.99
C LEU A 289 1.08 -32.82 -35.29
N GLY A 290 0.20 -33.81 -35.35
CA GLY A 290 0.11 -34.74 -36.46
C GLY A 290 -1.03 -35.74 -36.32
N GLY A 291 -1.23 -36.55 -37.35
CA GLY A 291 -2.12 -37.70 -37.38
C GLY A 291 -1.33 -38.99 -37.56
N SER A 292 -1.97 -40.13 -37.31
CA SER A 292 -1.38 -41.45 -37.51
C SER A 292 -2.43 -42.44 -37.95
N ASN A 293 -2.12 -43.25 -38.95
CA ASN A 293 -3.04 -44.21 -39.55
C ASN A 293 -4.35 -43.54 -39.99
N LEU A 294 -4.26 -42.41 -40.70
CA LEU A 294 -5.42 -41.80 -41.34
C LEU A 294 -5.75 -42.57 -42.63
N TYR A 295 -7.04 -42.82 -42.89
CA TYR A 295 -7.52 -43.46 -44.11
C TYR A 295 -8.87 -42.84 -44.49
N GLY A 296 -9.01 -42.44 -45.76
CA GLY A 296 -10.25 -41.89 -46.33
C GLY A 296 -10.96 -42.91 -47.21
N ASP A 297 -10.34 -43.27 -48.32
CA ASP A 297 -10.80 -44.20 -49.35
C ASP A 297 -9.79 -45.33 -49.56
N ASP A 298 -10.27 -46.51 -49.97
CA ASP A 298 -9.51 -47.79 -49.93
C ASP A 298 -8.34 -47.89 -50.94
N PHE A 299 -8.07 -46.84 -51.72
CA PHE A 299 -7.19 -46.91 -52.90
C PHE A 299 -5.99 -45.95 -52.90
N THR A 300 -5.93 -44.94 -52.01
CA THR A 300 -4.85 -43.93 -51.95
C THR A 300 -4.52 -43.50 -50.52
N ALA A 301 -3.33 -42.96 -50.28
CA ALA A 301 -3.00 -42.35 -48.98
C ALA A 301 -3.77 -41.03 -48.79
N THR A 302 -3.96 -40.64 -47.53
CA THR A 302 -4.90 -39.58 -47.16
C THR A 302 -4.36 -38.17 -47.42
N ASP A 303 -5.21 -37.30 -47.99
CA ASP A 303 -4.97 -35.85 -48.06
C ASP A 303 -5.61 -35.14 -46.85
N ALA A 304 -4.83 -34.94 -45.78
CA ALA A 304 -5.37 -34.53 -44.48
C ALA A 304 -5.16 -33.04 -44.18
N TYR A 305 -6.11 -32.45 -43.45
CA TYR A 305 -5.94 -31.17 -42.76
C TYR A 305 -6.79 -31.13 -41.49
N VAL A 306 -6.41 -30.29 -40.54
CA VAL A 306 -7.15 -30.10 -39.27
C VAL A 306 -7.88 -28.77 -39.27
N LYS A 307 -9.15 -28.78 -38.86
CA LYS A 307 -9.91 -27.57 -38.52
C LYS A 307 -10.07 -27.48 -37.00
N VAL A 308 -9.68 -26.35 -36.43
CA VAL A 308 -9.83 -26.04 -35.02
C VAL A 308 -10.89 -24.95 -34.87
N PHE A 309 -11.89 -25.21 -34.03
CA PHE A 309 -13.04 -24.32 -33.82
C PHE A 309 -12.97 -23.68 -32.43
N THR A 310 -13.03 -22.35 -32.36
CA THR A 310 -13.12 -21.58 -31.11
C THR A 310 -14.25 -20.58 -31.17
N GLY A 311 -15.42 -20.99 -30.67
CA GLY A 311 -16.64 -20.20 -30.78
C GLY A 311 -17.02 -19.98 -32.25
N LYS A 312 -16.83 -18.76 -32.76
CA LYS A 312 -17.10 -18.40 -34.16
C LYS A 312 -15.86 -18.41 -35.06
N GLN A 313 -14.66 -18.55 -34.49
CA GLN A 313 -13.42 -18.57 -35.25
C GLN A 313 -13.10 -20.00 -35.70
N VAL A 314 -12.55 -20.12 -36.91
CA VAL A 314 -12.11 -21.39 -37.50
C VAL A 314 -10.69 -21.22 -37.99
N PHE A 315 -9.80 -22.03 -37.47
CA PHE A 315 -8.42 -22.15 -37.93
C PHE A 315 -8.28 -23.43 -38.73
N ARG A 316 -7.46 -23.38 -39.77
CA ARG A 316 -7.23 -24.52 -40.66
C ARG A 316 -5.73 -24.66 -40.88
N THR A 317 -5.21 -25.87 -40.76
CA THR A 317 -3.84 -26.19 -41.18
C THR A 317 -3.75 -26.25 -42.70
N ASP A 318 -2.53 -26.18 -43.22
CA ASP A 318 -2.29 -26.57 -44.61
C ASP A 318 -2.66 -28.05 -44.82
N ILE A 319 -2.99 -28.38 -46.06
CA ILE A 319 -3.25 -29.77 -46.47
C ILE A 319 -1.90 -30.47 -46.64
N ILE A 320 -1.77 -31.67 -46.09
CA ILE A 320 -0.66 -32.57 -46.36
C ILE A 320 -1.22 -33.67 -47.25
N ASP A 321 -0.77 -33.69 -48.50
CA ASP A 321 -1.27 -34.61 -49.52
C ASP A 321 -0.55 -35.96 -49.44
N ASN A 322 -1.30 -37.05 -49.65
CA ASN A 322 -0.83 -38.42 -49.84
C ASN A 322 0.08 -38.94 -48.69
N ASP A 323 -0.31 -38.70 -47.43
CA ASP A 323 0.41 -39.12 -46.22
C ASP A 323 -0.56 -39.57 -45.11
N ASP A 324 -0.47 -40.84 -44.70
CA ASP A 324 -1.29 -41.41 -43.62
C ASP A 324 -0.74 -41.09 -42.21
N PHE A 325 0.43 -40.46 -42.12
CA PHE A 325 1.11 -40.03 -40.89
C PHE A 325 1.45 -38.51 -40.88
N PRO A 326 0.52 -37.63 -41.27
CA PRO A 326 0.83 -36.22 -41.54
C PRO A 326 1.30 -35.51 -40.27
N GLN A 327 2.32 -34.65 -40.38
CA GLN A 327 2.85 -33.84 -39.28
C GLN A 327 2.74 -32.35 -39.62
N TRP A 328 1.88 -31.62 -38.91
CA TRP A 328 1.71 -30.18 -39.11
C TRP A 328 2.62 -29.34 -38.21
N ASN A 329 2.81 -29.76 -36.95
CA ASN A 329 3.53 -29.00 -35.92
C ASN A 329 3.13 -27.50 -35.85
N MET A 330 1.87 -27.19 -36.17
CA MET A 330 1.37 -25.83 -36.31
C MET A 330 0.86 -25.32 -34.96
N LYS A 331 1.31 -24.13 -34.55
CA LYS A 331 0.79 -23.45 -33.36
C LYS A 331 -0.30 -22.46 -33.74
N LEU A 332 -1.43 -22.56 -33.06
CA LEU A 332 -2.58 -21.68 -33.17
C LEU A 332 -2.76 -20.95 -31.83
N ASP A 333 -2.58 -19.63 -31.83
CA ASP A 333 -2.80 -18.77 -30.67
C ASP A 333 -4.19 -18.15 -30.80
N LEU A 334 -5.11 -18.55 -29.91
CA LEU A 334 -6.56 -18.34 -30.02
C LEU A 334 -7.04 -17.12 -29.25
#